data_AF-A0A8J8FWN8-F1
#
_entry.id   AF-A0A8J8FWN8-F1
#
_cell.length_a   1.000
_cell.length_b   1.000
_cell.length_c   1.000
_cell.angle_alpha   90.00
_cell.angle_beta   90.00
_cell.angle_gamma   90.00
#
_symmetry.space_group_name_H-M   'P 1'
#
loop_
_entity.id
_entity.type
_entity.pdbx_description
1 polymer ?
#
loop_
_entity_poly.entity_id
_entity_poly.type
_entity_poly.pdbx_seq_one_letter_code
_entity_poly.pdbx_strand_id
1 'polypeptide(L)'
;MNEFVFFNALIIVSGFIGVAIFVLLFFISAPYGRHVRRGWGPKINSKWGWIIMESPAVIIFVILFAIGERRRELVPIILLFIWLTHYVQRDVIYPFFLRTNRRMPILILTFGLIFQTSNTYIIARWIFTLSKTVSYSLPWLNSPATLYTDAWLTDPRFIIGMILFIVGYLINRHSDFVLRKLRKPGEKGYKIPFGGFFRFVSSPNYFGELVIWVGWALAIWSWPGFLFAFWTLANLLPRSASHHKWYKETFPDYPKERKALIPYLY
;
A
#
# COMPACT_ATOMS: atom_id res chain seq x y z
N MET A 1 12.71 27.44 6.79
CA MET A 1 13.02 26.04 7.18
C MET A 1 13.72 25.38 6.00
N ASN A 2 14.89 24.76 6.20
CA ASN A 2 15.57 24.00 5.13
C ASN A 2 14.66 22.82 4.69
N GLU A 3 14.58 22.53 3.39
CA GLU A 3 13.78 21.42 2.82
C GLU A 3 14.05 20.10 3.54
N PHE A 4 15.31 19.81 3.89
CA PHE A 4 15.67 18.59 4.60
C PHE A 4 15.05 18.52 6.00
N VAL A 5 14.97 19.65 6.72
CA VAL A 5 14.33 19.71 8.04
C VAL A 5 12.83 19.49 7.91
N PHE A 6 12.19 20.12 6.92
CA PHE A 6 10.78 19.91 6.62
C PHE A 6 10.48 18.45 6.29
N PHE A 7 11.30 17.85 5.44
CA PHE A 7 11.15 16.46 5.01
C PHE A 7 11.25 15.48 6.19
N ASN A 8 12.24 15.65 7.07
CA ASN A 8 12.37 14.81 8.27
C ASN A 8 11.19 15.01 9.23
N ALA A 9 10.73 16.25 9.42
CA ALA A 9 9.54 16.52 10.22
C ALA A 9 8.30 15.81 9.65
N LEU A 10 8.12 15.81 8.33
CA LEU A 10 7.03 15.07 7.67
C LEU A 10 7.10 13.56 7.93
N ILE A 11 8.29 12.94 7.84
CA ILE A 11 8.47 11.51 8.14
C ILE A 11 8.09 11.22 9.60
N ILE A 12 8.60 12.00 10.54
CA ILE A 12 8.39 11.80 11.98
C ILE A 12 6.90 11.96 12.32
N VAL A 13 6.28 13.05 11.87
CA VAL A 13 4.85 13.30 12.09
C VAL A 13 4.01 12.20 11.45
N SER A 14 4.32 11.80 10.22
CA SER A 14 3.64 10.69 9.55
C SER A 14 3.79 9.37 10.32
N GLY A 15 4.96 9.09 10.90
CA GLY A 15 5.18 7.94 11.78
C GLY A 15 4.27 7.95 13.01
N PHE A 16 4.20 9.07 13.74
CA PHE A 16 3.32 9.21 14.90
C PHE A 16 1.84 9.04 14.53
N ILE A 17 1.40 9.65 13.41
CA ILE A 17 0.04 9.47 12.91
C ILE A 17 -0.19 7.98 12.56
N GLY A 18 0.77 7.31 11.94
CA GLY A 18 0.69 5.88 11.61
C GLY A 18 0.49 5.00 12.84
N VAL A 19 1.22 5.26 13.92
CA VAL A 19 1.05 4.57 15.21
C VAL A 19 -0.34 4.84 15.79
N ALA A 20 -0.78 6.10 15.81
CA ALA A 20 -2.11 6.46 16.33
C ALA A 20 -3.23 5.77 15.53
N ILE A 21 -3.12 5.75 14.19
CA ILE A 21 -4.06 5.07 13.30
C ILE A 21 -4.02 3.55 13.50
N PHE A 22 -2.84 2.95 13.68
CA PHE A 22 -2.72 1.52 13.95
C PHE A 22 -3.54 1.12 15.18
N VAL A 23 -3.34 1.83 16.30
CA VAL A 23 -4.07 1.61 17.55
C VAL A 23 -5.56 1.83 17.33
N LEU A 24 -5.94 2.96 16.71
CA LEU A 24 -7.34 3.31 16.48
C LEU A 24 -8.09 2.25 15.66
N LEU A 25 -7.46 1.66 14.64
CA LEU A 25 -8.10 0.71 13.74
C LEU A 25 -8.42 -0.66 14.38
N PHE A 26 -7.82 -1.00 15.53
CA PHE A 26 -8.24 -2.16 16.31
C PHE A 26 -9.61 -1.95 16.98
N PHE A 27 -9.97 -0.70 17.28
CA PHE A 27 -11.24 -0.35 17.92
C PHE A 27 -12.29 0.10 16.91
N ILE A 28 -11.86 0.83 15.87
CA ILE A 28 -12.74 1.49 14.91
C ILE A 28 -12.38 1.04 13.49
N SER A 29 -13.13 0.06 12.98
CA SER A 29 -12.98 -0.35 11.58
C SER A 29 -13.40 0.77 10.62
N ALA A 30 -12.56 1.03 9.62
CA ALA A 30 -12.83 2.03 8.60
C ALA A 30 -14.16 1.75 7.86
N PRO A 31 -15.04 2.75 7.72
CA PRO A 31 -16.46 2.59 7.36
C PRO A 31 -16.69 2.42 5.85
N TYR A 32 -15.94 1.52 5.20
CA TYR A 32 -16.09 1.22 3.79
C TYR A 32 -16.08 -0.28 3.50
N GLY A 33 -16.54 -0.67 2.31
CA GLY A 33 -16.67 -2.08 1.96
C GLY A 33 -17.73 -2.78 2.80
N ARG A 34 -17.33 -3.74 3.63
CA ARG A 34 -18.24 -4.53 4.47
C ARG A 34 -18.56 -3.91 5.83
N HIS A 35 -17.84 -2.86 6.22
CA HIS A 35 -17.99 -2.18 7.50
C HIS A 35 -18.69 -0.81 7.38
N VAL A 36 -19.42 -0.57 6.28
CA VAL A 36 -20.16 0.67 6.05
C VAL A 36 -21.23 0.84 7.12
N ARG A 37 -21.25 2.01 7.77
CA ARG A 37 -22.27 2.41 8.76
C ARG A 37 -22.77 3.84 8.51
N ARG A 38 -23.90 4.21 9.12
CA ARG A 38 -24.44 5.58 9.06
C ARG A 38 -23.56 6.53 9.89
N GLY A 39 -23.68 7.85 9.67
CA GLY A 39 -22.98 8.87 10.46
C GLY A 39 -21.62 9.35 9.93
N TRP A 40 -21.17 8.87 8.76
CA TRP A 40 -19.87 9.25 8.18
C TRP A 40 -19.95 10.31 7.08
N GLY A 41 -21.03 11.09 7.07
CA GLY A 41 -21.24 12.18 6.12
C GLY A 41 -21.66 11.73 4.71
N PRO A 42 -21.57 12.64 3.72
CA PRO A 42 -21.97 12.40 2.34
C PRO A 42 -21.14 11.32 1.67
N LYS A 43 -21.71 10.68 0.63
CA LYS A 43 -21.10 9.53 -0.04
C LYS A 43 -20.98 9.73 -1.55
N ILE A 44 -19.86 9.28 -2.10
CA ILE A 44 -19.57 9.26 -3.54
C ILE A 44 -19.57 7.83 -4.08
N ASN A 45 -19.76 7.66 -5.39
CA ASN A 45 -19.57 6.38 -6.07
C ASN A 45 -18.15 5.85 -5.79
N SER A 46 -18.04 4.59 -5.34
CA SER A 46 -16.75 4.02 -4.95
C SER A 46 -15.74 3.97 -6.10
N LYS A 47 -16.15 3.76 -7.36
CA LYS A 47 -15.21 3.77 -8.50
C LYS A 47 -14.48 5.10 -8.61
N TRP A 48 -15.23 6.20 -8.64
CA TRP A 48 -14.66 7.54 -8.71
C TRP A 48 -13.89 7.90 -7.46
N GLY A 49 -14.39 7.50 -6.29
CA GLY A 49 -13.69 7.75 -5.03
C GLY A 49 -12.33 7.05 -4.97
N TRP A 50 -12.21 5.82 -5.47
CA TRP A 50 -10.92 5.13 -5.58
C TRP A 50 -9.97 5.83 -6.56
N ILE A 51 -10.45 6.17 -7.77
CA ILE A 51 -9.60 6.84 -8.78
C ILE A 51 -9.07 8.17 -8.25
N ILE A 52 -9.94 9.01 -7.68
CA ILE A 52 -9.52 10.32 -7.15
C ILE A 52 -8.52 10.14 -6.01
N MET A 53 -8.81 9.21 -5.09
CA MET A 53 -7.99 8.96 -3.91
C MET A 53 -6.59 8.44 -4.26
N GLU A 54 -6.46 7.57 -5.25
CA GLU A 54 -5.21 6.90 -5.60
C GLU A 54 -4.37 7.67 -6.63
N SER A 55 -5.00 8.51 -7.47
CA SER A 55 -4.33 9.29 -8.52
C SER A 55 -3.11 10.12 -8.10
N PRO A 56 -3.01 10.70 -6.87
CA PRO A 56 -1.80 11.40 -6.46
C PRO A 56 -0.55 10.52 -6.51
N ALA A 57 -0.69 9.20 -6.25
CA ALA A 57 0.43 8.28 -6.28
C ALA A 57 1.00 8.07 -7.68
N VAL A 58 0.22 8.26 -8.74
CA VAL A 58 0.73 8.25 -10.12
C VAL A 58 1.26 9.64 -10.48
N ILE A 59 0.44 10.67 -10.30
CA ILE A 59 0.71 12.03 -10.81
C ILE A 59 1.93 12.64 -10.12
N ILE A 60 1.96 12.65 -8.78
CA ILE A 60 3.04 13.30 -8.02
C ILE A 60 4.36 12.55 -8.23
N PHE A 61 4.31 11.22 -8.29
CA PHE A 61 5.52 10.41 -8.47
C PHE A 61 6.17 10.68 -9.83
N VAL A 62 5.39 10.77 -10.90
CA VAL A 62 5.88 11.13 -12.26
C VAL A 62 6.40 12.56 -12.29
N ILE A 63 5.69 13.53 -11.70
CA ILE A 63 6.14 14.93 -11.66
C ILE A 63 7.48 15.04 -10.92
N LEU A 64 7.59 14.45 -9.73
CA LEU A 64 8.81 14.49 -8.92
C LEU A 64 9.98 13.73 -9.54
N PHE A 65 9.71 12.68 -10.33
CA PHE A 65 10.71 12.06 -11.20
C PHE A 65 11.18 13.04 -12.28
N ALA A 66 10.26 13.66 -13.02
CA ALA A 66 10.57 14.52 -14.15
C ALA A 66 11.44 15.73 -13.77
N ILE A 67 11.16 16.34 -12.61
CA ILE A 67 11.95 17.46 -12.08
C ILE A 67 13.14 17.01 -11.23
N GLY A 68 13.28 15.71 -10.98
CA GLY A 68 14.33 15.14 -10.14
C GLY A 68 15.71 15.16 -10.80
N GLU A 69 16.74 15.32 -9.98
CA GLU A 69 18.14 15.29 -10.43
C GLU A 69 18.59 13.90 -10.87
N ARG A 70 17.99 12.85 -10.30
CA ARG A 70 18.33 11.44 -10.58
C ARG A 70 17.52 10.83 -11.74
N ARG A 71 16.80 11.63 -12.54
CA ARG A 71 15.90 11.14 -13.60
C ARG A 71 16.56 10.39 -14.76
N ARG A 72 17.90 10.45 -14.86
CA ARG A 72 18.70 9.76 -15.89
C ARG A 72 19.42 8.52 -15.35
N GLU A 73 19.29 8.25 -14.06
CA GLU A 73 19.96 7.12 -13.41
C GLU A 73 19.08 5.86 -13.54
N LEU A 74 19.71 4.71 -13.80
CA LEU A 74 19.00 3.47 -14.13
C LEU A 74 18.12 2.97 -12.99
N VAL A 75 18.64 2.96 -11.75
CA VAL A 75 17.90 2.45 -10.59
C VAL A 75 16.64 3.29 -10.30
N PRO A 76 16.69 4.64 -10.21
CA PRO A 76 15.49 5.45 -10.07
C PRO A 76 14.46 5.26 -11.19
N ILE A 77 14.90 5.05 -12.43
CA ILE A 77 14.00 4.72 -13.55
C ILE A 77 13.30 3.37 -13.33
N ILE A 78 14.03 2.35 -12.89
CA ILE A 78 13.46 1.04 -12.55
C ILE A 78 12.45 1.16 -11.41
N LEU A 79 12.80 1.89 -10.35
CA LEU A 79 11.91 2.16 -9.21
C LEU A 79 10.63 2.91 -9.63
N LEU A 80 10.74 3.84 -10.59
CA LEU A 80 9.59 4.48 -11.22
C LEU A 80 8.66 3.47 -11.87
N PHE A 81 9.17 2.60 -12.74
CA PHE A 81 8.33 1.60 -13.42
C PHE A 81 7.69 0.61 -12.44
N ILE A 82 8.39 0.22 -11.39
CA ILE A 82 7.87 -0.66 -10.35
C ILE A 82 6.70 0.01 -9.61
N TRP A 83 6.89 1.25 -9.17
CA TRP A 83 5.85 2.03 -8.50
C TRP A 83 4.62 2.21 -9.39
N LEU A 84 4.83 2.60 -10.65
CA LEU A 84 3.76 2.78 -11.62
C LEU A 84 3.05 1.47 -11.96
N THR A 85 3.75 0.34 -12.03
CA THR A 85 3.11 -0.97 -12.27
C THR A 85 2.10 -1.30 -11.16
N HIS A 86 2.41 -0.95 -9.92
CA HIS A 86 1.46 -1.08 -8.82
C HIS A 86 0.32 -0.07 -8.94
N TYR A 87 0.64 1.22 -9.01
CA TYR A 87 -0.37 2.27 -8.88
C TYR A 87 -1.24 2.45 -10.12
N VAL A 88 -0.74 2.25 -11.34
CA VAL A 88 -1.60 2.21 -12.54
C VAL A 88 -2.59 1.04 -12.43
N GLN A 89 -2.14 -0.10 -11.92
CA GLN A 89 -3.01 -1.23 -11.69
C GLN A 89 -4.07 -0.89 -10.61
N ARG A 90 -3.68 -0.26 -9.50
CA ARG A 90 -4.57 0.06 -8.37
C ARG A 90 -5.54 1.22 -8.68
N ASP A 91 -5.07 2.27 -9.33
CA ASP A 91 -5.77 3.52 -9.61
C ASP A 91 -6.66 3.41 -10.86
N VAL A 92 -6.09 2.91 -11.96
CA VAL A 92 -6.78 2.90 -13.25
C VAL A 92 -7.46 1.56 -13.50
N ILE A 93 -6.76 0.44 -13.34
CA ILE A 93 -7.30 -0.86 -13.76
C ILE A 93 -8.33 -1.36 -12.74
N TYR A 94 -7.95 -1.47 -11.47
CA TYR A 94 -8.76 -2.11 -10.42
C TYR A 94 -10.17 -1.52 -10.27
N PRO A 95 -10.39 -0.19 -10.23
CA PRO A 95 -11.71 0.37 -10.01
C PRO A 95 -12.71 0.06 -11.13
N PHE A 96 -12.22 -0.15 -12.36
CA PHE A 96 -13.05 -0.51 -13.51
C PHE A 96 -13.52 -1.97 -13.46
N PHE A 97 -12.86 -2.82 -12.68
CA PHE A 97 -13.27 -4.21 -12.45
C PHE A 97 -14.07 -4.41 -11.16
N LEU A 98 -14.40 -3.34 -10.44
CA LEU A 98 -15.27 -3.43 -9.26
C LEU A 98 -16.69 -3.81 -9.69
N ARG A 99 -17.18 -4.96 -9.22
CA ARG A 99 -18.55 -5.46 -9.53
C ARG A 99 -19.64 -4.88 -8.63
N THR A 100 -19.36 -3.81 -7.88
CA THR A 100 -20.28 -3.27 -6.86
C THR A 100 -20.53 -1.78 -7.03
N ASN A 101 -21.80 -1.37 -7.06
CA ASN A 101 -22.23 0.04 -7.05
C ASN A 101 -22.24 0.65 -5.64
N ARG A 102 -21.29 0.26 -4.80
CA ARG A 102 -21.22 0.79 -3.43
C ARG A 102 -20.77 2.24 -3.46
N ARG A 103 -21.16 2.95 -2.40
CA ARG A 103 -20.73 4.31 -2.16
C ARG A 103 -19.82 4.34 -0.95
N MET A 104 -18.78 5.16 -1.02
CA MET A 104 -17.85 5.38 0.09
C MET A 104 -18.04 6.79 0.66
N PRO A 105 -17.84 7.00 1.97
CA PRO A 105 -17.93 8.33 2.54
C PRO A 105 -16.84 9.25 2.00
N ILE A 106 -17.17 10.51 1.71
CA ILE A 106 -16.23 11.50 1.20
C ILE A 106 -15.07 11.72 2.19
N LEU A 107 -15.35 11.66 3.49
CA LEU A 107 -14.30 11.77 4.51
C LEU A 107 -13.19 10.71 4.36
N ILE A 108 -13.54 9.48 3.96
CA ILE A 108 -12.56 8.41 3.73
C ILE A 108 -11.74 8.68 2.47
N LEU A 109 -12.36 9.20 1.41
CA LEU A 109 -11.66 9.66 0.23
C LEU A 109 -10.66 10.77 0.61
N THR A 110 -11.08 11.75 1.40
CA THR A 110 -10.22 12.87 1.84
C THR A 110 -9.01 12.37 2.63
N PHE A 111 -9.20 11.47 3.59
CA PHE A 111 -8.07 10.87 4.33
C PHE A 111 -7.12 10.10 3.42
N GLY A 112 -7.66 9.32 2.49
CA GLY A 112 -6.84 8.61 1.50
C GLY A 112 -6.08 9.58 0.59
N LEU A 113 -6.70 10.66 0.12
CA LEU A 113 -6.07 11.66 -0.73
C LEU A 113 -4.90 12.37 -0.02
N ILE A 114 -5.09 12.75 1.25
CA ILE A 114 -4.04 13.36 2.08
C ILE A 114 -2.87 12.38 2.27
N PHE A 115 -3.18 11.13 2.60
CA PHE A 115 -2.17 10.08 2.76
C PHE A 115 -1.41 9.84 1.46
N GLN A 116 -2.11 9.61 0.35
CA GLN A 116 -1.52 9.32 -0.96
C GLN A 116 -0.66 10.49 -1.44
N THR A 117 -1.10 11.73 -1.25
CA THR A 117 -0.31 12.92 -1.57
C THR A 117 0.97 12.98 -0.74
N SER A 118 0.85 12.86 0.58
CA SER A 118 1.98 13.01 1.51
C SER A 118 2.99 11.86 1.37
N ASN A 119 2.51 10.61 1.35
CA ASN A 119 3.33 9.42 1.23
C ASN A 119 4.09 9.38 -0.11
N THR A 120 3.40 9.69 -1.21
CA THR A 120 4.02 9.74 -2.54
C THR A 120 5.06 10.84 -2.62
N TYR A 121 4.77 12.03 -2.07
CA TYR A 121 5.76 13.09 -1.96
C TYR A 121 6.99 12.61 -1.18
N ILE A 122 6.83 12.06 0.02
CA ILE A 122 7.95 11.64 0.88
C ILE A 122 8.82 10.60 0.16
N ILE A 123 8.23 9.60 -0.49
CA ILE A 123 8.98 8.55 -1.20
C ILE A 123 9.65 9.07 -2.46
N ALA A 124 8.89 9.74 -3.34
CA ALA A 124 9.43 10.22 -4.62
C ALA A 124 10.51 11.28 -4.41
N ARG A 125 10.32 12.18 -3.43
CA ARG A 125 11.30 13.23 -3.12
C ARG A 125 12.60 12.66 -2.58
N TRP A 126 12.54 11.56 -1.82
CA TRP A 126 13.72 10.79 -1.44
C TRP A 126 14.42 10.16 -2.65
N ILE A 127 13.70 9.35 -3.42
CA ILE A 127 14.28 8.57 -4.52
C ILE A 127 14.90 9.49 -5.57
N PHE A 128 14.21 10.56 -5.97
CA PHE A 128 14.62 11.35 -7.12
C PHE A 128 15.49 12.57 -6.82
N THR A 129 15.67 12.93 -5.54
CA THR A 129 16.46 14.11 -5.17
C THR A 129 17.22 13.94 -3.85
N LEU A 130 16.54 13.80 -2.71
CA LEU A 130 17.21 13.93 -1.40
C LEU A 130 18.23 12.82 -1.11
N SER A 131 18.02 11.61 -1.64
CA SER A 131 18.99 10.52 -1.51
C SER A 131 20.35 10.85 -2.11
N LYS A 132 20.44 11.77 -3.08
CA LYS A 132 21.71 12.25 -3.64
C LYS A 132 22.45 13.08 -2.61
N THR A 133 21.79 14.10 -2.07
CA THR A 133 22.36 15.03 -1.09
C THR A 133 22.77 14.33 0.21
N VAL A 134 21.95 13.39 0.71
CA VAL A 134 22.23 12.67 1.96
C VAL A 134 23.41 11.71 1.83
N SER A 135 23.55 11.03 0.68
CA SER A 135 24.67 10.12 0.43
C SER A 135 26.02 10.82 0.49
N TYR A 136 26.08 12.12 0.19
CA TYR A 136 27.31 12.92 0.27
C TYR A 136 27.54 13.59 1.62
N SER A 137 26.51 13.78 2.46
CA SER A 137 26.60 14.63 3.66
C SER A 137 26.67 13.88 4.99
N LEU A 138 26.17 12.64 5.07
CA LEU A 138 26.16 11.86 6.31
C LEU A 138 26.53 10.38 6.05
N PRO A 139 27.82 10.04 5.84
CA PRO A 139 28.27 8.68 5.52
C PRO A 139 27.85 7.63 6.56
N TRP A 140 27.66 8.04 7.82
CA TRP A 140 27.25 7.18 8.93
C TRP A 140 25.74 6.96 9.04
N LEU A 141 24.90 7.68 8.27
CA LEU A 141 23.44 7.49 8.26
C LEU A 141 23.00 6.31 7.35
N ASN A 142 23.93 5.39 7.03
CA ASN A 142 23.66 4.08 6.44
C ASN A 142 22.90 4.06 5.11
N SER A 143 23.06 5.09 4.27
CA SER A 143 22.84 4.89 2.83
C SER A 143 24.16 4.33 2.26
N PRO A 144 24.15 3.11 1.69
CA PRO A 144 25.33 2.57 1.01
C PRO A 144 25.86 3.63 0.03
N ALA A 145 27.18 3.81 -0.08
CA ALA A 145 27.75 4.72 -1.06
C ALA A 145 27.28 4.42 -2.50
N THR A 146 26.83 3.18 -2.73
CA THR A 146 26.28 2.66 -3.97
C THR A 146 24.75 2.83 -4.11
N LEU A 147 24.05 3.42 -3.14
CA LEU A 147 22.59 3.52 -3.17
C LEU A 147 22.11 4.25 -4.44
N TYR A 148 21.30 3.55 -5.22
CA TYR A 148 20.77 3.98 -6.52
C TYR A 148 21.81 4.21 -7.64
N THR A 149 23.06 3.81 -7.43
CA THR A 149 24.03 3.61 -8.52
C THR A 149 23.78 2.26 -9.20
N ASP A 150 24.41 2.00 -10.34
CA ASP A 150 24.24 0.73 -11.07
C ASP A 150 24.64 -0.50 -10.21
N ALA A 151 25.61 -0.34 -9.30
CA ALA A 151 26.01 -1.40 -8.36
C ALA A 151 24.88 -1.82 -7.40
N TRP A 152 23.87 -0.96 -7.19
CA TRP A 152 22.71 -1.30 -6.36
C TRP A 152 21.86 -2.42 -6.95
N LEU A 153 21.86 -2.58 -8.28
CA LEU A 153 21.08 -3.62 -8.95
C LEU A 153 21.51 -5.04 -8.55
N THR A 154 22.78 -5.19 -8.18
CA THR A 154 23.35 -6.46 -7.72
C THR A 154 23.38 -6.58 -6.19
N ASP A 155 22.96 -5.55 -5.46
CA ASP A 155 22.91 -5.62 -4.00
C ASP A 155 21.83 -6.62 -3.55
N PRO A 156 22.14 -7.54 -2.62
CA PRO A 156 21.18 -8.52 -2.12
C PRO A 156 19.87 -7.90 -1.62
N ARG A 157 19.91 -6.71 -1.03
CA ARG A 157 18.71 -6.00 -0.55
C ARG A 157 17.79 -5.62 -1.70
N PHE A 158 18.36 -5.12 -2.80
CA PHE A 158 17.59 -4.80 -4.00
C PHE A 158 16.99 -6.06 -4.60
N ILE A 159 17.79 -7.12 -4.79
CA ILE A 159 17.33 -8.39 -5.36
C ILE A 159 16.21 -9.02 -4.53
N ILE A 160 16.42 -9.15 -3.21
CA ILE A 160 15.40 -9.70 -2.29
C ILE A 160 14.15 -8.80 -2.30
N GLY A 161 14.33 -7.48 -2.27
CA GLY A 161 13.23 -6.53 -2.35
C GLY A 161 12.39 -6.70 -3.61
N MET A 162 13.04 -6.89 -4.77
CA MET A 162 12.39 -7.16 -6.05
C MET A 162 11.64 -8.49 -6.07
N ILE A 163 12.24 -9.55 -5.55
CA ILE A 163 11.58 -10.87 -5.45
C ILE A 163 10.32 -10.76 -4.59
N LEU A 164 10.43 -10.15 -3.42
CA LEU A 164 9.28 -9.94 -2.53
C LEU A 164 8.21 -9.08 -3.20
N PHE A 165 8.59 -7.99 -3.88
CA PHE A 165 7.64 -7.15 -4.61
C PHE A 165 6.83 -7.97 -5.62
N ILE A 166 7.51 -8.78 -6.45
CA ILE A 166 6.87 -9.61 -7.48
C ILE A 166 5.96 -10.66 -6.83
N VAL A 167 6.45 -11.40 -5.83
CA VAL A 167 5.67 -12.43 -5.14
C VAL A 167 4.43 -11.83 -4.49
N GLY A 168 4.60 -10.72 -3.76
CA GLY A 168 3.49 -9.98 -3.14
C GLY A 168 2.47 -9.53 -4.17
N TYR A 169 2.94 -8.98 -5.30
CA TYR A 169 2.10 -8.53 -6.41
C TYR A 169 1.27 -9.67 -6.99
N LEU A 170 1.88 -10.83 -7.27
CA LEU A 170 1.18 -12.01 -7.77
C LEU A 170 0.10 -12.51 -6.81
N ILE A 171 0.43 -12.62 -5.51
CA ILE A 171 -0.53 -13.02 -4.46
C ILE A 171 -1.70 -12.04 -4.41
N ASN A 172 -1.40 -10.75 -4.39
CA ASN A 172 -2.37 -9.67 -4.29
C ASN A 172 -3.33 -9.65 -5.50
N ARG A 173 -2.81 -9.70 -6.72
CA ARG A 173 -3.61 -9.73 -7.95
C ARG A 173 -4.44 -10.99 -8.09
N HIS A 174 -3.88 -12.16 -7.78
CA HIS A 174 -4.61 -13.42 -7.79
C HIS A 174 -5.76 -13.40 -6.78
N SER A 175 -5.52 -12.89 -5.58
CA SER A 175 -6.53 -12.80 -4.53
C SER A 175 -7.67 -11.86 -4.90
N ASP A 176 -7.37 -10.68 -5.45
CA ASP A 176 -8.40 -9.76 -5.96
C ASP A 176 -9.19 -10.36 -7.13
N PHE A 177 -8.54 -11.17 -7.98
CA PHE A 177 -9.24 -11.91 -9.03
C PHE A 177 -10.21 -12.95 -8.49
N VAL A 178 -9.80 -13.76 -7.51
CA VAL A 178 -10.69 -14.72 -6.83
C VAL A 178 -11.88 -13.99 -6.20
N LEU A 179 -11.64 -12.90 -5.46
CA LEU A 179 -12.72 -12.10 -4.84
C LEU A 179 -13.70 -11.53 -5.87
N ARG A 180 -13.20 -11.06 -7.03
CA ARG A 180 -14.06 -10.58 -8.13
C ARG A 180 -14.94 -11.69 -8.70
N LYS A 181 -14.41 -12.90 -8.85
CA LYS A 181 -15.15 -14.05 -9.38
C LYS A 181 -16.28 -14.54 -8.47
N LEU A 182 -16.24 -14.26 -7.17
CA LEU A 182 -17.29 -14.66 -6.23
C LEU A 182 -18.65 -14.02 -6.50
N ARG A 183 -18.68 -12.88 -7.20
CA ARG A 183 -19.91 -12.14 -7.49
C ARG A 183 -20.14 -12.03 -8.98
N LYS A 184 -21.31 -12.42 -9.48
CA LYS A 184 -21.78 -12.00 -10.80
C LYS A 184 -22.07 -10.48 -10.78
N PRO A 185 -21.98 -9.77 -11.92
CA PRO A 185 -22.36 -8.35 -11.99
C PRO A 185 -23.78 -8.15 -11.42
N GLY A 186 -23.94 -7.24 -10.47
CA GLY A 186 -25.23 -6.96 -9.80
C GLY A 186 -25.57 -7.87 -8.61
N GLU A 187 -24.84 -8.97 -8.39
CA GLU A 187 -25.10 -9.90 -7.29
C GLU A 187 -24.80 -9.25 -5.92
N LYS A 188 -25.77 -9.36 -4.99
CA LYS A 188 -25.65 -8.90 -3.61
C LYS A 188 -25.28 -10.08 -2.70
N GLY A 189 -24.59 -9.79 -1.59
CA GLY A 189 -24.16 -10.80 -0.62
C GLY A 189 -22.66 -11.08 -0.62
N TYR A 190 -22.22 -11.88 0.34
CA TYR A 190 -20.84 -12.33 0.48
C TYR A 190 -20.80 -13.85 0.42
N LYS A 191 -19.67 -14.37 -0.03
CA LYS A 191 -19.36 -15.80 -0.06
C LYS A 191 -18.01 -16.03 0.60
N ILE A 192 -17.76 -17.26 1.02
CA ILE A 192 -16.45 -17.68 1.50
C ILE A 192 -15.52 -17.81 0.28
N PRO A 193 -14.40 -17.08 0.22
CA PRO A 193 -13.40 -17.27 -0.84
C PRO A 193 -12.65 -18.59 -0.65
N PHE A 194 -12.35 -19.29 -1.75
CA PHE A 194 -11.53 -20.50 -1.78
C PHE A 194 -10.51 -20.43 -2.93
N GLY A 195 -9.46 -21.25 -2.85
CA GLY A 195 -8.37 -21.29 -3.84
C GLY A 195 -7.21 -20.36 -3.51
N GLY A 196 -6.04 -20.64 -4.10
CA GLY A 196 -4.82 -19.85 -3.88
C GLY A 196 -4.46 -19.73 -2.39
N PHE A 197 -4.04 -18.53 -1.98
CA PHE A 197 -3.68 -18.21 -0.59
C PHE A 197 -4.87 -18.11 0.37
N PHE A 198 -6.12 -18.11 -0.12
CA PHE A 198 -7.29 -18.19 0.76
C PHE A 198 -7.34 -19.49 1.55
N ARG A 199 -6.57 -20.52 1.17
CA ARG A 199 -6.43 -21.73 1.98
C ARG A 199 -5.77 -21.46 3.35
N PHE A 200 -4.94 -20.44 3.45
CA PHE A 200 -4.18 -20.11 4.67
C PHE A 200 -4.77 -18.93 5.44
N VAL A 201 -5.22 -17.89 4.73
CA VAL A 201 -5.60 -16.62 5.35
C VAL A 201 -6.90 -16.04 4.79
N SER A 202 -7.58 -15.22 5.59
CA SER A 202 -8.84 -14.55 5.22
C SER A 202 -8.66 -13.39 4.26
N SER A 203 -7.53 -12.70 4.32
CA SER A 203 -7.24 -11.52 3.48
C SER A 203 -5.89 -11.65 2.78
N PRO A 204 -5.72 -12.63 1.88
CA PRO A 204 -4.47 -12.84 1.16
C PRO A 204 -4.14 -11.70 0.20
N ASN A 205 -5.14 -10.94 -0.25
CA ASN A 205 -4.88 -9.70 -0.99
C ASN A 205 -4.14 -8.68 -0.12
N TYR A 206 -4.50 -8.55 1.16
CA TYR A 206 -3.79 -7.68 2.10
C TYR A 206 -2.41 -8.23 2.48
N PHE A 207 -2.27 -9.55 2.59
CA PHE A 207 -0.96 -10.17 2.80
C PHE A 207 -0.03 -9.88 1.63
N GLY A 208 -0.49 -10.10 0.40
CA GLY A 208 0.28 -9.78 -0.79
C GLY A 208 0.65 -8.29 -0.85
N GLU A 209 -0.28 -7.39 -0.49
CA GLU A 209 0.00 -5.95 -0.40
C GLU A 209 1.11 -5.62 0.62
N LEU A 210 1.08 -6.24 1.80
CA LEU A 210 2.12 -6.08 2.80
C LEU A 210 3.49 -6.56 2.27
N VAL A 211 3.51 -7.73 1.61
CA VAL A 211 4.73 -8.28 1.02
C VAL A 211 5.29 -7.38 -0.10
N ILE A 212 4.41 -6.76 -0.92
CA ILE A 212 4.80 -5.76 -1.93
C ILE A 212 5.57 -4.63 -1.25
N TRP A 213 4.99 -4.03 -0.21
CA TRP A 213 5.55 -2.82 0.39
C TRP A 213 6.75 -3.09 1.30
N VAL A 214 6.86 -4.29 1.89
CA VAL A 214 8.10 -4.76 2.51
C VAL A 214 9.20 -4.94 1.46
N GLY A 215 8.89 -5.56 0.31
CA GLY A 215 9.83 -5.69 -0.80
C GLY A 215 10.30 -4.34 -1.34
N TRP A 216 9.37 -3.40 -1.51
CA TRP A 216 9.66 -2.01 -1.88
C TRP A 216 10.59 -1.33 -0.87
N ALA A 217 10.31 -1.45 0.43
CA ALA A 217 11.14 -0.87 1.49
C ALA A 217 12.59 -1.40 1.46
N LEU A 218 12.77 -2.69 1.18
CA LEU A 218 14.10 -3.28 1.00
C LEU A 218 14.79 -2.79 -0.29
N ALA A 219 14.05 -2.71 -1.40
CA ALA A 219 14.60 -2.27 -2.68
C ALA A 219 15.04 -0.80 -2.67
N ILE A 220 14.31 0.06 -1.95
CA ILE A 220 14.67 1.49 -1.83
C ILE A 220 15.54 1.79 -0.60
N TRP A 221 15.63 0.85 0.34
CA TRP A 221 16.44 0.91 1.56
C TRP A 221 16.47 2.30 2.23
N SER A 222 15.28 2.80 2.58
CA SER A 222 15.13 4.16 3.10
C SER A 222 14.03 4.28 4.14
N TRP A 223 14.16 5.25 5.05
CA TRP A 223 13.14 5.56 6.05
C TRP A 223 11.75 5.79 5.46
N PRO A 224 11.58 6.56 4.36
CA PRO A 224 10.32 6.62 3.60
C PRO A 224 9.72 5.26 3.25
N GLY A 225 10.54 4.33 2.75
CA GLY A 225 10.10 2.99 2.36
C GLY A 225 9.63 2.16 3.54
N PHE A 226 10.42 2.13 4.61
CA PHE A 226 10.06 1.42 5.84
C PHE A 226 8.83 2.03 6.50
N LEU A 227 8.71 3.35 6.50
CA LEU A 227 7.53 4.06 6.99
C LEU A 227 6.29 3.67 6.19
N PHE A 228 6.40 3.53 4.87
CA PHE A 228 5.26 3.12 4.05
C PHE A 228 4.87 1.64 4.25
N ALA A 229 5.86 0.75 4.39
CA ALA A 229 5.62 -0.65 4.77
C ALA A 229 4.92 -0.73 6.14
N PHE A 230 5.36 0.08 7.12
CA PHE A 230 4.70 0.21 8.42
C PHE A 230 3.26 0.72 8.29
N TRP A 231 3.01 1.78 7.51
CA TRP A 231 1.67 2.29 7.26
C TRP A 231 0.74 1.25 6.63
N THR A 232 1.27 0.46 5.70
CA THR A 232 0.55 -0.66 5.09
C THR A 232 0.17 -1.69 6.15
N LEU A 233 1.12 -2.13 6.97
CA LEU A 233 0.85 -3.03 8.09
C LEU A 233 -0.19 -2.44 9.05
N ALA A 234 0.00 -1.19 9.44
CA ALA A 234 -0.84 -0.46 10.37
C ALA A 234 -2.31 -0.38 9.91
N ASN A 235 -2.53 -0.23 8.61
CA ASN A 235 -3.89 -0.19 8.06
C ASN A 235 -4.47 -1.59 7.86
N LEU A 236 -3.69 -2.51 7.29
CA LEU A 236 -4.19 -3.78 6.80
C LEU A 236 -4.31 -4.85 7.88
N LEU A 237 -3.44 -4.85 8.89
CA LEU A 237 -3.46 -5.84 9.95
C LEU A 237 -4.74 -5.75 10.80
N PRO A 238 -5.13 -4.59 11.37
CA PRO A 238 -6.38 -4.51 12.13
C PRO A 238 -7.59 -4.76 11.24
N ARG A 239 -7.55 -4.30 9.99
CA ARG A 239 -8.62 -4.50 9.01
C ARG A 239 -8.81 -5.98 8.65
N SER A 240 -7.72 -6.73 8.51
CA SER A 240 -7.75 -8.17 8.25
C SER A 240 -8.37 -8.93 9.43
N ALA A 241 -8.07 -8.51 10.67
CA ALA A 241 -8.66 -9.07 11.87
C ALA A 241 -10.18 -8.84 11.91
N SER A 242 -10.63 -7.62 11.59
CA SER A 242 -12.06 -7.31 11.46
C SER A 242 -12.74 -8.13 10.36
N HIS A 243 -12.08 -8.36 9.22
CA HIS A 243 -12.62 -9.24 8.17
C HIS A 243 -12.69 -10.69 8.61
N HIS A 244 -11.66 -11.18 9.29
CA HIS A 244 -11.58 -12.55 9.80
C HIS A 244 -12.67 -12.82 10.85
N LYS A 245 -12.82 -11.93 11.83
CA LYS A 245 -13.89 -11.96 12.83
C LYS A 245 -15.27 -11.97 12.17
N TRP A 246 -15.51 -11.04 11.25
CA TRP A 246 -16.77 -10.97 10.52
C TRP A 246 -17.07 -12.25 9.73
N TYR A 247 -16.07 -12.88 9.09
CA TYR A 247 -16.26 -14.15 8.39
C TYR A 247 -16.66 -15.28 9.32
N LYS A 248 -16.01 -15.40 10.50
CA LYS A 248 -16.34 -16.39 11.53
C LYS A 248 -17.74 -16.22 12.09
N GLU A 249 -18.19 -14.98 12.28
CA GLU A 249 -19.53 -14.67 12.78
C GLU A 249 -20.63 -14.85 11.72
N THR A 250 -20.30 -14.62 10.44
CA THR A 250 -21.29 -14.62 9.35
C THR A 250 -21.49 -16.01 8.75
N PHE A 251 -20.45 -16.84 8.71
CA PHE A 251 -20.49 -18.15 8.05
C PHE A 251 -20.19 -19.27 9.05
N PRO A 252 -21.19 -20.10 9.41
CA PRO A 252 -20.97 -21.27 10.26
C PRO A 252 -19.91 -22.23 9.71
N ASP A 253 -19.86 -22.37 8.39
CA ASP A 253 -18.92 -23.26 7.67
C ASP A 253 -17.56 -22.59 7.36
N TYR A 254 -17.23 -21.48 8.02
CA TYR A 254 -15.95 -20.81 7.78
C TYR A 254 -14.76 -21.69 8.23
N PRO A 255 -13.72 -21.89 7.39
CA PRO A 255 -12.60 -22.75 7.77
C PRO A 255 -11.86 -22.22 9.00
N LYS A 256 -11.87 -23.03 10.08
CA LYS A 256 -11.32 -22.65 11.41
C LYS A 256 -9.81 -22.46 11.42
N GLU A 257 -9.10 -23.17 10.56
CA GLU A 257 -7.63 -23.12 10.44
C GLU A 257 -7.09 -21.83 9.80
N ARG A 258 -7.95 -21.07 9.10
CA ARG A 258 -7.52 -19.83 8.46
C ARG A 258 -7.08 -18.82 9.51
N LYS A 259 -6.01 -18.12 9.18
CA LYS A 259 -5.53 -16.93 9.91
C LYS A 259 -6.06 -15.65 9.26
N ALA A 260 -5.91 -14.49 9.89
CA ALA A 260 -6.41 -13.22 9.36
C ALA A 260 -5.56 -12.71 8.19
N LEU A 261 -4.23 -12.70 8.34
CA LEU A 261 -3.29 -12.04 7.43
C LEU A 261 -2.01 -12.85 7.16
N ILE A 262 -1.30 -13.32 8.19
CA ILE A 262 -0.01 -13.98 8.06
C ILE A 262 -0.25 -15.50 8.15
N PRO A 263 0.09 -16.28 7.10
CA PRO A 263 -0.10 -17.73 7.11
C PRO A 263 0.48 -18.38 8.37
N TYR A 264 -0.32 -19.24 9.00
CA TYR A 264 0.03 -19.98 10.22
C TYR A 264 0.31 -19.16 11.49
N LEU A 265 0.37 -17.83 11.42
CA LEU A 265 0.71 -16.97 12.55
C LEU A 265 -0.48 -16.13 13.04
N TYR A 266 -1.01 -15.23 12.20
CA TYR A 266 -1.97 -14.20 12.61
C TYR A 266 -3.09 -14.03 11.61
#